data_AF-A0AAW8YKT6-F1
#
_entry.id   AF-A0AAW8YKT6-F1
#
_cell.length_a   1.000
_cell.length_b   1.000
_cell.length_c   1.000
_cell.angle_alpha   90.00
_cell.angle_beta   90.00
_cell.angle_gamma   90.00
#
_symmetry.space_group_name_H-M   'P 1'
#
loop_
_entity.id
_entity.type
_entity.pdbx_description
1 polymer ?
#
loop_
_entity_poly.entity_id
_entity_poly.type
_entity_poly.pdbx_seq_one_letter_code
_entity_poly.pdbx_strand_id
1 'polypeptide(L)'
;MQFAKAKNHQNIADKLWLVREKYVSLLTDLNRLSINDITNERDTLMHETHEIYISASKTDSKSYKLAQRALKSEEEQFFTEEELDKILPDHLRRKSSAS
;
A
#
# COMPACT_ATOMS: atom_id res chain seq x y z
N MET A 1 -4.08 7.61 28.99
CA MET A 1 -4.98 7.27 27.87
C MET A 1 -4.44 7.71 26.48
N GLN A 2 -3.70 8.83 26.35
CA GLN A 2 -3.14 9.27 25.06
C GLN A 2 -1.98 8.41 24.51
N PHE A 3 -1.09 7.89 25.38
CA PHE A 3 0.04 7.03 24.96
C PHE A 3 -0.36 5.71 24.28
N ALA A 4 -1.50 5.13 24.67
CA ALA A 4 -1.99 3.89 24.08
C ALA A 4 -2.46 4.06 22.62
N LYS A 5 -3.01 5.24 22.29
CA LYS A 5 -3.41 5.56 20.90
C LYS A 5 -2.19 5.78 20.01
N ALA A 6 -1.19 6.53 20.49
CA ALA A 6 0.05 6.75 19.74
C ALA A 6 0.79 5.44 19.42
N LYS A 7 0.88 4.52 20.39
CA LYS A 7 1.47 3.19 20.17
C LYS A 7 0.65 2.34 19.19
N ASN A 8 -0.68 2.47 19.20
CA ASN A 8 -1.52 1.76 18.23
C ASN A 8 -1.27 2.29 16.80
N HIS A 9 -1.25 3.61 16.63
CA HIS A 9 -0.94 4.24 15.34
C HIS A 9 0.43 3.84 14.79
N GLN A 10 1.46 3.78 15.65
CA GLN A 10 2.78 3.30 15.26
C GLN A 10 2.75 1.84 14.80
N ASN A 11 2.11 0.96 15.56
CA ASN A 11 1.98 -0.46 15.18
C ASN A 11 1.24 -0.64 13.83
N ILE A 12 0.23 0.19 13.54
CA ILE A 12 -0.50 0.15 12.27
C ILE A 12 0.39 0.63 11.13
N ALA A 13 1.15 1.70 11.34
CA ALA A 13 2.11 2.21 10.36
C ALA A 13 3.19 1.18 10.03
N ASP A 14 3.75 0.51 11.04
CA ASP A 14 4.75 -0.55 10.85
C ASP A 14 4.19 -1.74 10.05
N LYS A 15 2.94 -2.13 10.33
CA LYS A 15 2.24 -3.18 9.56
C LYS A 15 1.99 -2.78 8.11
N LEU A 16 1.53 -1.54 7.87
CA LEU A 16 1.31 -1.03 6.51
C LEU A 16 2.63 -0.93 5.74
N TRP A 17 3.70 -0.52 6.41
CA TRP A 17 5.03 -0.48 5.83
C TRP A 17 5.48 -1.89 5.39
N LEU A 18 5.31 -2.90 6.23
CA LEU A 18 5.64 -4.27 5.86
C LEU A 18 4.86 -4.76 4.63
N VAL A 19 3.56 -4.46 4.54
CA VAL A 19 2.75 -4.84 3.36
C VAL A 19 3.22 -4.12 2.10
N ARG A 20 3.61 -2.83 2.21
CA ARG A 20 4.22 -2.10 1.10
C ARG A 20 5.51 -2.79 0.62
N GLU A 21 6.39 -3.20 1.53
CA GLU A 21 7.62 -3.91 1.17
C GLU A 21 7.32 -5.24 0.48
N LYS A 22 6.31 -5.98 0.93
CA LYS A 22 5.86 -7.21 0.26
C LYS A 22 5.38 -6.96 -1.18
N TYR A 23 4.62 -5.89 -1.41
CA TYR A 23 4.22 -5.50 -2.77
C TYR A 23 5.43 -5.16 -3.65
N VAL A 24 6.40 -4.41 -3.13
CA VAL A 24 7.63 -4.09 -3.87
C VAL A 24 8.42 -5.35 -4.22
N SER A 25 8.50 -6.31 -3.30
CA SER A 25 9.12 -7.61 -3.55
C SER A 25 8.36 -8.37 -4.64
N LEU A 26 7.02 -8.45 -4.57
CA LEU A 26 6.18 -9.11 -5.58
C LEU A 26 6.39 -8.49 -6.97
N LEU A 27 6.47 -7.15 -7.06
CA LEU A 27 6.75 -6.45 -8.31
C LEU A 27 8.11 -6.84 -8.92
N THR A 28 9.10 -7.12 -8.06
CA THR A 28 10.44 -7.53 -8.49
C THR A 28 10.46 -8.98 -9.02
N ASP A 29 9.56 -9.84 -8.51
CA ASP A 29 9.50 -11.26 -8.87
C ASP A 29 8.46 -11.59 -9.96
N LEU A 30 7.76 -10.60 -10.53
CA LEU A 30 6.71 -10.83 -11.54
C LEU A 30 7.18 -11.65 -12.74
N ASN A 31 8.44 -11.51 -13.16
CA ASN A 31 8.99 -12.26 -14.29
C ASN A 31 9.38 -13.71 -13.94
N ARG A 32 9.39 -14.08 -12.66
CA ARG A 32 9.72 -15.42 -12.15
C ARG A 32 8.49 -16.23 -11.77
N LEU A 33 7.36 -15.56 -11.56
CA LEU A 33 6.12 -16.16 -11.08
C LEU A 33 5.13 -16.39 -12.22
N SER A 34 4.24 -17.37 -12.05
CA SER A 34 3.11 -17.53 -12.97
C SER A 34 2.06 -16.44 -12.72
N ILE A 35 1.21 -16.16 -13.72
CA ILE A 35 0.09 -15.21 -13.57
C ILE A 35 -0.83 -15.60 -12.40
N ASN A 36 -1.05 -16.90 -12.19
CA ASN A 36 -1.87 -17.39 -11.09
C ASN A 36 -1.21 -17.11 -9.73
N ASP A 37 0.10 -17.34 -9.61
CA ASP A 37 0.82 -17.08 -8.35
C ASP A 37 0.86 -15.57 -8.04
N ILE A 38 1.08 -14.73 -9.05
CA ILE A 38 1.03 -13.27 -8.92
C ILE A 38 -0.36 -12.83 -8.45
N THR A 39 -1.41 -13.39 -9.04
CA THR A 39 -2.80 -13.07 -8.68
C THR A 39 -3.11 -13.46 -7.25
N ASN A 40 -2.73 -14.67 -6.84
CA ASN A 40 -2.96 -15.18 -5.49
C ASN A 40 -2.20 -14.37 -4.42
N GLU A 41 -0.92 -14.04 -4.69
CA GLU A 41 -0.13 -13.24 -3.77
C GLU A 41 -0.68 -11.81 -3.66
N ARG A 42 -1.04 -11.19 -4.80
CA ARG A 42 -1.70 -9.88 -4.81
C ARG A 42 -2.98 -9.90 -3.96
N ASP A 43 -3.85 -10.89 -4.15
CA ASP A 43 -5.12 -10.97 -3.43
C ASP A 43 -4.91 -11.20 -1.93
N THR A 44 -3.87 -11.96 -1.56
CA THR A 44 -3.45 -12.16 -0.17
C THR A 44 -2.97 -10.84 0.45
N LEU A 45 -2.12 -10.08 -0.24
CA LEU A 45 -1.64 -8.77 0.22
C LEU A 45 -2.78 -7.75 0.31
N MET A 46 -3.74 -7.79 -0.61
CA MET A 46 -4.95 -6.94 -0.55
C MET A 46 -5.78 -7.25 0.70
N HIS A 47 -5.97 -8.54 1.02
CA HIS A 47 -6.68 -8.96 2.21
C HIS A 47 -5.93 -8.54 3.49
N GLU A 48 -4.62 -8.77 3.57
CA GLU A 48 -3.78 -8.34 4.71
C GLU A 48 -3.86 -6.82 4.93
N THR A 49 -3.79 -6.04 3.85
CA THR A 49 -3.96 -4.59 3.89
C THR A 49 -5.31 -4.20 4.50
N HIS A 50 -6.38 -4.85 4.05
CA HIS A 50 -7.73 -4.59 4.55
C HIS A 50 -7.85 -4.88 6.06
N GLU A 51 -7.33 -6.01 6.51
CA GLU A 51 -7.32 -6.41 7.91
C GLU A 51 -6.57 -5.41 8.80
N ILE A 52 -5.43 -4.88 8.33
CA ILE A 52 -4.68 -3.85 9.05
C ILE A 52 -5.53 -2.58 9.22
N TYR A 53 -6.19 -2.12 8.15
CA TYR A 53 -7.05 -0.93 8.19
C TYR A 53 -8.24 -1.09 9.14
N ILE A 54 -8.93 -2.23 9.14
CA ILE A 54 -10.06 -2.43 10.08
C ILE A 54 -9.58 -2.58 11.53
N SER A 55 -8.36 -3.10 11.75
CA SER A 55 -7.76 -3.28 13.08
C SER A 55 -7.28 -1.96 13.72
N ALA A 56 -7.16 -0.89 12.92
CA ALA A 56 -6.52 0.37 13.28
C ALA A 56 -7.21 1.20 14.39
N SER A 57 -8.25 0.67 15.03
CA SER A 57 -9.14 1.30 16.00
C SER A 57 -9.99 2.46 15.47
N LYS A 58 -11.27 2.17 15.23
CA LYS A 58 -12.42 3.09 15.11
C LYS A 58 -12.14 4.44 14.46
N THR A 59 -11.73 4.44 13.20
CA THR A 59 -12.37 5.38 12.28
C THR A 59 -13.83 4.94 12.18
N ASP A 60 -14.77 5.81 12.57
CA ASP A 60 -16.19 5.58 12.32
C ASP A 60 -16.35 5.06 10.89
N SER A 61 -17.28 4.14 10.64
CA SER A 61 -17.49 3.60 9.29
C SER A 61 -17.65 4.72 8.24
N LYS A 62 -18.10 5.89 8.70
CA LYS A 62 -18.15 7.16 7.97
C LYS A 62 -16.77 7.71 7.60
N SER A 63 -15.80 7.74 8.50
CA SER A 63 -14.42 8.17 8.25
C SER A 63 -13.69 7.20 7.31
N TYR A 64 -13.92 5.89 7.42
CA TYR A 64 -13.42 4.92 6.44
C TYR A 64 -14.03 5.14 5.06
N LYS A 65 -15.36 5.34 4.98
CA LYS A 65 -16.05 5.64 3.71
C LYS A 65 -15.65 7.00 3.13
N LEU A 66 -15.33 7.99 3.97
CA LEU A 66 -14.80 9.29 3.55
C LEU A 66 -13.38 9.17 3.02
N ALA A 67 -12.50 8.45 3.71
CA ALA A 67 -11.15 8.17 3.21
C ALA A 67 -11.21 7.35 1.91
N GLN A 68 -12.06 6.32 1.84
CA GLN A 68 -12.27 5.53 0.62
C GLN A 68 -12.87 6.35 -0.52
N ARG A 69 -13.74 7.33 -0.22
CA ARG A 69 -14.25 8.27 -1.22
C ARG A 69 -13.18 9.24 -1.66
N ALA A 70 -12.46 9.88 -0.76
CA ALA A 70 -11.33 10.76 -1.07
C ALA A 70 -10.28 10.03 -1.93
N LEU A 71 -9.92 8.80 -1.56
CA LEU A 71 -9.05 7.93 -2.37
C LEU A 71 -9.60 7.61 -3.77
N LYS A 72 -10.93 7.56 -3.95
CA LYS A 72 -11.58 7.27 -5.24
C LYS A 72 -11.96 8.51 -6.06
N SER A 73 -12.08 9.68 -5.42
CA SER A 73 -12.63 10.91 -6.04
C SER A 73 -11.63 12.05 -6.11
N GLU A 74 -10.61 12.04 -5.26
CA GLU A 74 -9.47 12.94 -5.34
C GLU A 74 -8.28 12.11 -5.82
N GLU A 75 -7.46 12.69 -6.68
CA GLU A 75 -6.31 12.05 -7.33
C GLU A 75 -5.22 11.58 -6.34
N GLU A 76 -5.50 11.52 -5.03
CA GLU A 76 -4.63 11.02 -3.96
C GLU A 76 -4.32 9.51 -4.06
N GLN A 77 -5.03 8.75 -4.91
CA GLN A 77 -4.64 7.36 -5.24
C GLN A 77 -3.55 7.26 -6.30
N PHE A 78 -3.23 8.36 -6.98
CA PHE A 78 -2.24 8.36 -8.05
C PHE A 78 -0.97 9.04 -7.56
N PHE A 79 0.05 8.21 -7.33
CA PHE A 79 1.41 8.70 -7.20
C PHE A 79 1.84 9.32 -8.52
N THR A 80 2.50 10.48 -8.48
CA THR A 80 3.17 10.99 -9.68
C THR A 80 4.25 10.01 -10.13
N GLU A 81 4.72 10.11 -11.37
CA GLU A 81 5.80 9.24 -11.85
C GLU A 81 7.06 9.36 -10.97
N GLU A 82 7.36 10.57 -10.49
CA GLU A 82 8.48 10.84 -9.59
C GLU A 82 8.28 10.19 -8.21
N GLU A 83 7.04 10.12 -7.72
CA GLU A 83 6.72 9.44 -6.47
C GLU A 83 6.78 7.92 -6.62
N LEU A 84 6.31 7.39 -7.74
CA LEU A 84 6.46 5.97 -8.08
C LEU A 84 7.93 5.57 -8.16
N ASP A 85 8.77 6.39 -8.80
CA ASP A 85 10.19 6.10 -8.90
C ASP A 85 10.86 6.06 -7.51
N LYS A 86 10.51 6.97 -6.59
CA LYS A 86 11.03 6.91 -5.20
C LYS A 86 10.60 5.65 -4.44
N ILE A 87 9.46 5.08 -4.80
CA ILE A 87 8.91 3.88 -4.17
C ILE A 87 9.53 2.60 -4.76
N LEU A 88 9.81 2.61 -6.05
CA LEU A 88 10.27 1.44 -6.79
C LEU A 88 11.79 1.24 -6.68
N PRO A 89 12.26 -0.02 -6.68
CA PRO A 89 13.66 -0.37 -6.88
C PRO A 89 14.20 0.18 -8.20
N ASP A 90 15.48 0.51 -8.25
CA ASP A 90 16.14 1.17 -9.40
C ASP A 90 15.86 0.50 -10.76
N HIS A 91 15.73 -0.83 -10.79
CA HIS A 91 15.52 -1.60 -12.01
C HIS A 91 14.05 -1.62 -12.50
N LEU A 92 13.11 -1.15 -11.68
CA LEU A 92 11.69 -0.99 -12.02
C LEU A 92 11.31 0.47 -12.32
N ARG A 93 12.20 1.42 -12.05
CA ARG A 93 11.99 2.84 -12.34
C ARG A 93 11.92 3.09 -13.83
N ARG A 94 11.09 4.06 -14.23
CA ARG A 94 11.06 4.47 -15.64
C ARG A 94 12.31 5.31 -15.88
N LYS A 95 13.25 4.82 -16.70
CA LYS A 95 14.34 5.67 -17.18
C LYS A 95 13.69 6.84 -17.91
N SER A 96 13.84 8.06 -17.40
CA SER A 96 13.38 9.25 -18.09
C SER A 96 13.94 9.20 -19.51
N SER A 97 13.08 8.89 -20.49
CA SER A 97 13.42 9.07 -21.89
C SER A 97 13.48 10.58 -22.10
N ALA A 98 14.66 11.14 -21.88
CA ALA A 98 15.00 12.45 -22.40
C ALA A 98 14.97 12.34 -23.93
N SER A 99 13.85 12.77 -24.51
CA SER A 99 13.71 13.12 -25.92
C SER A 99 13.38 14.60 -26.00
#